data_AF-A0A9D5K5P9-F1
#
_entry.id   AF-A0A9D5K5P9-F1
#
_cell.length_a   1.000
_cell.length_b   1.000
_cell.length_c   1.000
_cell.angle_alpha   90.00
_cell.angle_beta   90.00
_cell.angle_gamma   90.00
#
_symmetry.space_group_name_H-M   'P 1'
#
loop_
_entity.id
_entity.type
_entity.pdbx_description
1 polymer ?
#
loop_
_entity_poly.entity_id
_entity_poly.type
_entity_poly.pdbx_seq_one_letter_code
_entity_poly.pdbx_strand_id
1 'polypeptide(L)'
;MNKMIGLKRHIVRVVDHHSGWAELAAQAWRQVREAGGGFIVDVQHVGSTAVPGLVAKPILDLAAAVNTLDVMPKLIDTLTAICIFLILRNITCLISMRNMEKQKEFLHLQMEK
;
A
#
# COMPACT_ATOMS: atom_id res chain seq x y z
N MET A 1 11.08 -19.69 2.59
CA MET A 1 10.47 -18.85 1.54
C MET A 1 11.17 -17.50 1.56
N ASN A 2 11.93 -17.16 0.52
CA ASN A 2 12.64 -15.88 0.40
C ASN A 2 11.63 -14.74 0.46
N LYS A 3 11.55 -14.07 1.60
CA LYS A 3 10.57 -13.02 1.84
C LYS A 3 11.06 -11.72 1.20
N MET A 4 10.76 -11.56 -0.08
CA MET A 4 11.18 -10.46 -0.94
C MET A 4 10.57 -9.10 -0.55
N ILE A 5 9.44 -9.12 0.17
CA ILE A 5 8.72 -7.95 0.68
C ILE A 5 8.25 -8.15 2.13
N GLY A 6 8.11 -7.05 2.85
CA GLY A 6 7.64 -6.97 4.22
C GLY A 6 8.76 -6.81 5.26
N LEU A 7 8.43 -6.08 6.31
CA LEU A 7 9.24 -5.98 7.53
C LEU A 7 8.34 -6.24 8.73
N LYS A 8 8.93 -6.75 9.82
CA LYS A 8 8.24 -6.78 11.11
C LYS A 8 8.06 -5.33 11.60
N ARG A 9 6.98 -5.06 12.31
CA ARG A 9 6.75 -3.74 12.92
C ARG A 9 7.91 -3.39 13.85
N HIS A 10 8.25 -2.11 13.93
CA HIS A 10 9.40 -1.57 14.67
C HIS A 10 10.78 -2.02 14.16
N ILE A 11 10.85 -2.80 13.08
CA ILE A 11 12.10 -3.10 12.41
C ILE A 11 12.29 -2.14 11.23
N VAL A 12 13.43 -1.45 11.23
CA VAL A 12 13.90 -0.65 10.10
C VAL A 12 15.05 -1.41 9.48
N ARG A 13 14.85 -1.91 8.26
CA ARG A 13 15.89 -2.53 7.45
C ARG A 13 15.70 -2.11 6.00
N VAL A 14 16.76 -1.62 5.39
CA VAL A 14 16.83 -1.38 3.96
C VAL A 14 17.59 -2.51 3.28
N VAL A 15 17.29 -2.77 2.02
CA VAL A 15 17.93 -3.78 1.18
C VAL A 15 18.21 -3.18 -0.18
N ASP A 16 19.15 -3.77 -0.91
CA ASP A 16 19.37 -3.42 -2.31
C ASP A 16 18.09 -3.60 -3.13
N HIS A 17 17.99 -2.81 -4.19
CA HIS A 17 16.84 -2.86 -5.08
C HIS A 17 16.65 -4.27 -5.65
N HIS A 18 15.40 -4.74 -5.68
CA HIS A 18 15.05 -6.03 -6.27
C HIS A 18 14.15 -5.83 -7.51
N SER A 19 14.57 -6.38 -8.66
CA SER A 19 13.83 -6.24 -9.94
C SER A 19 12.38 -6.76 -9.86
N GLY A 20 12.14 -7.79 -9.05
CA GLY A 20 10.79 -8.33 -8.81
C GLY A 20 9.80 -7.39 -8.12
N TRP A 21 10.22 -6.25 -7.55
CA TRP A 21 9.30 -5.32 -6.90
C TRP A 21 8.27 -4.72 -7.86
N ALA A 22 8.66 -4.43 -9.10
CA ALA A 22 7.74 -3.91 -10.11
C ALA A 22 6.64 -4.93 -10.45
N GLU A 23 6.99 -6.22 -10.56
CA GLU A 23 6.02 -7.27 -10.83
C GLU A 23 5.06 -7.48 -9.64
N LEU A 24 5.61 -7.49 -8.42
CA LEU A 24 4.79 -7.58 -7.21
C LEU A 24 3.84 -6.39 -7.06
N ALA A 25 4.29 -5.17 -7.41
CA ALA A 25 3.43 -3.99 -7.43
C ALA A 25 2.31 -4.12 -8.48
N ALA A 26 2.59 -4.67 -9.66
CA ALA A 26 1.58 -4.94 -10.69
C ALA A 26 0.57 -6.02 -10.26
N GLN A 27 1.00 -7.05 -9.50
CA GLN A 27 0.10 -8.04 -8.91
C GLN A 27 -0.80 -7.41 -7.85
N ALA A 28 -0.23 -6.61 -6.96
CA ALA A 28 -0.95 -5.88 -5.94
C ALA A 28 -1.96 -4.87 -6.53
N TRP A 29 -1.59 -4.19 -7.60
CA TRP A 29 -2.50 -3.32 -8.35
C TRP A 29 -3.76 -4.07 -8.80
N ARG A 30 -3.61 -5.26 -9.39
CA ARG A 30 -4.77 -6.06 -9.83
C ARG A 30 -5.72 -6.37 -8.68
N GLN A 31 -5.18 -6.78 -7.53
CA GLN A 31 -5.98 -7.06 -6.33
C GLN A 31 -6.70 -5.81 -5.81
N VAL A 32 -6.00 -4.68 -5.75
CA VAL A 32 -6.58 -3.38 -5.34
C VAL A 32 -7.71 -2.98 -6.28
N ARG A 33 -7.52 -3.12 -7.60
CA ARG A 33 -8.53 -2.73 -8.60
C ARG A 33 -9.75 -3.66 -8.56
N GLU A 34 -9.54 -4.96 -8.44
CA GLU A 34 -10.61 -5.94 -8.32
C GLU A 34 -11.47 -5.69 -7.07
N ALA A 35 -10.84 -5.38 -5.93
CA ALA A 35 -11.56 -5.07 -4.70
C ALA A 35 -12.18 -3.67 -4.70
N GLY A 36 -11.46 -2.67 -5.20
CA GLY A 36 -11.95 -1.28 -5.28
C GLY A 36 -13.01 -1.04 -6.35
N GLY A 37 -13.23 -2.01 -7.24
CA GLY A 37 -14.23 -1.95 -8.30
C GLY A 37 -14.06 -0.72 -9.20
N GLY A 38 -15.19 -0.16 -9.64
CA GLY A 38 -15.21 1.03 -10.50
C GLY A 38 -14.86 2.35 -9.81
N PHE A 39 -14.52 2.34 -8.51
CA PHE A 39 -14.16 3.55 -7.78
C PHE A 39 -12.71 3.98 -8.01
N ILE A 40 -11.82 3.02 -8.31
CA ILE A 40 -10.41 3.26 -8.58
C ILE A 40 -10.21 3.45 -10.08
N VAL A 41 -9.72 4.62 -10.45
CA VAL A 41 -9.50 5.04 -11.84
C VAL A 41 -8.11 4.65 -12.32
N ASP A 42 -7.12 4.84 -11.44
CA ASP A 42 -5.72 4.56 -11.73
C ASP A 42 -4.99 4.11 -10.46
N VAL A 43 -3.91 3.33 -10.63
CA VAL A 43 -3.00 2.97 -9.54
C VAL A 43 -1.56 2.96 -10.04
N GLN A 44 -0.67 3.60 -9.31
CA GLN A 44 0.74 3.72 -9.66
C GLN A 44 1.62 3.14 -8.55
N HIS A 45 2.72 2.47 -8.91
CA HIS A 45 3.77 2.10 -7.96
C HIS A 45 4.59 3.35 -7.64
N VAL A 46 4.64 3.71 -6.36
CA VAL A 46 5.32 4.91 -5.86
C VAL A 46 6.28 4.56 -4.73
N GLY A 47 7.03 5.55 -4.26
CA GLY A 47 8.02 5.37 -3.20
C GLY A 47 9.32 4.75 -3.68
N SER A 48 10.23 4.48 -2.75
CA SER A 48 11.60 4.10 -3.07
C SER A 48 11.71 2.74 -3.79
N THR A 49 10.77 1.83 -3.56
CA THR A 49 10.75 0.52 -4.24
C THR A 49 10.33 0.60 -5.71
N ALA A 50 9.80 1.74 -6.16
CA ALA A 50 9.46 1.99 -7.56
C ALA A 50 10.65 2.49 -8.39
N VAL A 51 11.79 2.82 -7.75
CA VAL A 51 12.96 3.38 -8.41
C VAL A 51 14.03 2.29 -8.60
N PRO A 52 14.32 1.86 -9.85
CA PRO A 52 15.35 0.87 -10.12
C PRO A 52 16.71 1.27 -9.54
N GLY A 53 17.35 0.34 -8.84
CA GLY A 53 18.68 0.55 -8.26
C GLY A 53 18.69 1.29 -6.91
N LEU A 54 17.54 1.77 -6.42
CA LEU A 54 17.48 2.47 -5.13
C LEU A 54 17.38 1.50 -3.94
N VAL A 55 18.30 1.65 -2.98
CA VAL A 55 18.24 0.95 -1.69
C VAL A 55 17.01 1.42 -0.93
N ALA A 56 16.16 0.47 -0.53
CA ALA A 56 14.86 0.79 0.05
C ALA A 56 14.45 -0.21 1.13
N LYS A 57 13.47 0.19 1.96
CA LYS A 57 12.74 -0.79 2.76
C LYS A 57 11.95 -1.67 1.78
N PRO A 58 11.91 -3.00 1.95
CA PRO A 58 11.18 -3.89 1.05
C PRO A 58 9.68 -3.81 1.32
N ILE A 59 9.07 -2.62 1.18
CA ILE A 59 7.66 -2.33 1.37
C ILE A 59 7.18 -1.64 0.08
N LEU A 60 6.08 -2.14 -0.49
CA LEU A 60 5.50 -1.57 -1.69
C LEU A 60 4.49 -0.50 -1.29
N ASP A 61 4.65 0.68 -1.88
CA ASP A 61 3.72 1.79 -1.77
C ASP A 61 3.02 1.98 -3.12
N LEU A 62 1.70 1.93 -3.13
CA LEU A 62 0.88 2.13 -4.31
C LEU A 62 0.05 3.40 -4.12
N ALA A 63 -0.06 4.26 -5.13
CA ALA A 63 -0.95 5.40 -5.11
C ALA A 63 -2.20 5.07 -5.94
N ALA A 64 -3.40 5.19 -5.38
CA ALA A 64 -4.65 4.98 -6.11
C ALA A 64 -5.41 6.29 -6.32
N ALA A 65 -5.81 6.56 -7.56
CA ALA A 65 -6.68 7.67 -7.93
C ALA A 65 -8.15 7.21 -7.92
N VAL A 66 -9.03 8.07 -7.39
CA VAL A 66 -10.47 7.84 -7.31
C VAL A 66 -11.24 9.02 -7.90
N ASN A 67 -12.45 8.76 -8.40
CA ASN A 67 -13.29 9.81 -9.01
C ASN A 67 -13.76 10.89 -8.01
N THR A 68 -14.04 10.49 -6.77
CA THR A 68 -14.45 11.38 -5.69
C THR A 68 -13.93 10.83 -4.36
N LEU A 69 -13.64 11.71 -3.40
CA LEU A 69 -13.24 11.30 -2.06
C LEU A 69 -14.40 10.72 -1.23
N ASP A 70 -15.65 10.91 -1.68
CA ASP A 70 -16.84 10.38 -0.98
C ASP A 70 -16.86 8.84 -0.93
N VAL A 71 -16.15 8.18 -1.84
CA VAL A 71 -16.02 6.71 -1.86
C VAL A 71 -15.04 6.18 -0.81
N MET A 72 -14.27 7.05 -0.14
CA MET A 72 -13.20 6.64 0.78
C MET A 72 -13.69 5.75 1.92
N PRO A 73 -14.78 6.04 2.65
CA PRO A 73 -15.24 5.16 3.72
C PRO A 73 -15.48 3.73 3.22
N LYS A 74 -16.22 3.58 2.11
CA LYS A 74 -16.51 2.28 1.50
C LYS A 74 -15.25 1.59 0.98
N LEU A 75 -14.32 2.34 0.40
CA LEU A 75 -13.07 1.81 -0.11
C LEU A 75 -12.15 1.34 1.02
N ILE A 76 -12.12 2.05 2.15
CA ILE A 76 -11.41 1.64 3.36
C ILE A 76 -11.96 0.32 3.86
N ASP A 77 -13.29 0.18 3.97
CA ASP A 77 -13.89 -1.07 4.45
C ASP A 77 -13.56 -2.25 3.52
N THR A 78 -13.67 -2.02 2.21
CA THR A 78 -13.44 -3.04 1.19
C THR A 78 -11.97 -3.48 1.14
N LEU A 79 -11.04 -2.53 1.16
CA LEU A 79 -9.61 -2.82 1.13
C LEU A 79 -9.10 -3.38 2.46
N THR A 80 -9.67 -2.95 3.59
CA THR A 80 -9.35 -3.53 4.90
C THR A 80 -9.76 -5.00 4.98
N ALA A 81 -10.88 -5.39 4.37
CA ALA A 81 -11.32 -6.78 4.32
C ALA A 81 -10.32 -7.71 3.62
N ILE A 82 -9.58 -7.20 2.64
CA ILE A 82 -8.49 -7.92 1.96
C ILE A 82 -7.10 -7.58 2.51
N CYS A 83 -7.05 -6.98 3.71
CA CYS A 83 -5.83 -6.64 4.44
C CYS A 83 -4.94 -5.59 3.75
N ILE A 84 -5.55 -4.68 3.00
CA ILE A 84 -4.89 -3.56 2.32
C ILE A 84 -5.19 -2.27 3.11
N PHE A 85 -4.14 -1.57 3.56
CA PHE A 85 -4.27 -0.35 4.36
C PHE A 85 -4.02 0.90 3.51
N LEU A 86 -4.94 1.87 3.59
CA LEU A 86 -4.87 3.17 2.94
C LEU A 86 -4.24 4.19 3.91
N ILE A 87 -3.18 4.87 3.48
CA ILE A 87 -2.60 6.03 4.16
C ILE A 87 -3.01 7.28 3.36
N LEU A 88 -3.83 8.11 3.98
CA LEU A 88 -4.24 9.40 3.40
C LEU A 88 -3.11 10.41 3.59
N ARG A 89 -2.53 10.91 2.49
CA ARG A 89 -1.72 12.13 2.47
C ARG A 89 -2.30 13.05 1.40
N ASN A 90 -2.56 14.31 1.76
CA ASN A 90 -3.30 15.30 0.96
C ASN A 90 -3.28 15.05 -0.56
N ILE A 91 -4.48 14.81 -1.12
CA ILE A 91 -4.81 14.63 -2.55
C ILE A 91 -4.41 13.26 -3.17
N THR A 92 -3.60 12.41 -2.53
CA THR A 92 -3.24 11.07 -3.06
C THR A 92 -3.37 9.97 -2.02
N CYS A 93 -4.18 8.94 -2.32
CA CYS A 93 -4.34 7.81 -1.41
C CYS A 93 -3.19 6.81 -1.61
N LEU A 94 -2.30 6.70 -0.61
CA LEU A 94 -1.17 5.78 -0.63
C LEU A 94 -1.57 4.46 0.04
N ILE A 95 -1.80 3.42 -0.75
CA ILE A 95 -1.96 2.04 -0.32
C ILE A 95 -0.59 1.48 0.06
N SER A 96 -0.43 1.07 1.31
CA SER A 96 0.79 0.40 1.78
C SER A 96 0.49 -1.05 2.15
N MET A 97 1.11 -2.00 1.45
CA MET A 97 0.96 -3.42 1.75
C MET A 97 1.93 -3.81 2.88
N ARG A 98 1.42 -3.83 4.12
CA ARG A 98 2.19 -4.28 5.29
C ARG A 98 1.89 -5.75 5.58
N ASN A 99 2.95 -6.54 5.67
CA ASN A 99 2.91 -7.97 5.96
C ASN A 99 2.07 -8.28 7.23
N MET A 100 0.99 -9.03 7.00
CA MET A 100 0.00 -9.47 7.97
C MET A 100 0.53 -10.61 8.84
N GLU A 101 0.87 -10.33 10.10
CA GLU A 101 0.80 -11.36 11.15
C GLU A 101 0.28 -10.86 12.50
N LYS A 102 0.29 -9.56 12.82
CA LYS A 102 -0.30 -9.05 14.09
C LYS A 102 -0.70 -7.57 14.04
N GLN A 103 -1.84 -7.22 13.42
CA GLN A 103 -2.45 -5.89 13.61
C GLN A 103 -3.97 -5.96 13.72
N LYS A 104 -4.46 -6.64 14.77
CA LYS A 104 -5.86 -6.53 15.21
C LYS A 104 -6.13 -5.35 16.16
N GLU A 105 -5.13 -4.53 16.51
CA GLU A 105 -5.31 -3.41 17.44
C GLU A 105 -4.51 -2.20 16.95
N PHE A 106 -5.16 -1.25 16.27
CA PHE A 106 -5.01 0.21 16.43
C PHE A 106 -5.54 0.94 15.19
N LEU A 107 -6.74 1.52 15.31
CA LEU A 107 -7.12 2.73 14.58
C LEU A 107 -7.01 3.86 15.61
N HIS A 108 -5.92 4.62 15.58
CA HIS A 108 -5.84 5.88 16.32
C HIS A 108 -5.83 6.99 15.29
N LEU A 109 -7.01 7.60 15.12
CA LEU A 109 -7.20 8.88 14.47
C LEU A 109 -6.39 9.92 15.25
N GLN A 110 -5.30 10.41 14.69
CA GLN A 110 -4.84 11.76 15.01
C GLN A 110 -5.46 12.71 14.00
N MET A 111 -6.64 13.24 14.37
CA MET A 111 -6.97 14.60 14.02
C MET A 111 -6.34 15.46 15.11
N GLU A 112 -5.23 16.12 14.80
CA GLU A 112 -4.79 17.26 15.58
C GLU A 112 -5.20 18.53 14.83
N LYS A 113 -5.73 19.46 15.62
CA LYS A 113 -6.19 20.79 15.23
C LYS A 113 -5.08 21.63 14.61
#